data_AF-A0A443PAF3-F1
#
_entry.id   AF-A0A443PAF3-F1
#
_cell.length_a   1.000
_cell.length_b   1.000
_cell.length_c   1.000
_cell.angle_alpha   90.00
_cell.angle_beta   90.00
_cell.angle_gamma   90.00
#
_symmetry.space_group_name_H-M   'P 1'
#
loop_
_entity.id
_entity.type
_entity.pdbx_description
1 polymer ?
#
loop_
_entity_poly.entity_id
_entity_poly.type
_entity_poly.pdbx_seq_one_letter_code
_entity_poly.pdbx_strand_id
1 'polypeptide(L)'
;MDVEVINKRRRKKDSRYSSKNISFSASLPSDVRGIFADSICAVKYSVDPLADFRASIVEMIKEVGVRDWKEMEELVYCYVVLNSSDIHGLIGDAFMSLCSGF
;
A
#
# COMPACT_ATOMS: atom_id res chain seq x y z
N MET A 1 -8.68 -3.83 17.89
CA MET A 1 -9.97 -3.18 17.62
C MET A 1 -9.64 -2.02 16.69
N ASP A 2 -9.89 -2.01 15.39
CA ASP A 2 -10.53 -2.92 14.44
C ASP A 2 -9.81 -2.72 13.08
N VAL A 3 -9.62 -3.79 12.31
CA VAL A 3 -8.97 -3.72 10.99
C VAL A 3 -10.05 -3.42 9.94
N GLU A 4 -10.00 -2.24 9.33
CA GLU A 4 -10.87 -1.89 8.19
C GLU A 4 -10.17 -2.22 6.87
N VAL A 5 -10.44 -3.42 6.36
CA VAL A 5 -10.22 -3.76 4.94
C VAL A 5 -11.31 -3.06 4.12
N ILE A 6 -10.97 -1.96 3.45
CA ILE A 6 -11.92 -1.22 2.59
C ILE A 6 -11.94 -1.85 1.20
N ASN A 7 -12.78 -2.88 1.02
CA ASN A 7 -13.25 -3.32 -0.29
C ASN A 7 -14.59 -2.61 -0.61
N LYS A 8 -14.56 -1.55 -1.42
CA LYS A 8 -15.78 -0.78 -1.76
C LYS A 8 -16.38 -1.19 -3.11
N ARG A 9 -17.26 -2.19 -3.06
CA ARG A 9 -18.31 -2.40 -4.08
C ARG A 9 -19.23 -1.17 -4.17
N ARG A 10 -19.48 -0.72 -5.40
CA ARG A 10 -20.34 0.45 -5.74
C ARG A 10 -21.79 0.29 -5.25
N ARG A 11 -22.26 1.27 -4.46
CA ARG A 11 -23.69 1.67 -4.38
C ARG A 11 -23.80 3.19 -4.29
N LYS A 12 -24.65 3.80 -5.15
CA LYS A 12 -24.95 5.23 -5.20
C LYS A 12 -26.06 5.58 -4.20
N LYS A 13 -25.88 6.73 -3.51
CA LYS A 13 -26.75 7.94 -3.47
C LYS A 13 -27.09 8.48 -2.07
N ASP A 14 -26.98 9.81 -2.00
CA ASP A 14 -27.71 10.82 -1.20
C ASP A 14 -27.11 11.44 0.09
N SER A 15 -27.11 12.78 0.05
CA SER A 15 -27.25 13.77 1.13
C SER A 15 -26.02 14.36 1.82
N ARG A 16 -25.70 15.59 1.39
CA ARG A 16 -25.42 16.81 2.19
C ARG A 16 -24.69 16.63 3.54
N TYR A 17 -23.35 16.64 3.48
CA TYR A 17 -22.48 17.46 4.34
C TYR A 17 -21.13 17.52 3.61
N SER A 18 -20.80 18.64 2.97
CA SER A 18 -19.51 18.81 2.29
C SER A 18 -18.44 19.06 3.34
N SER A 19 -18.09 18.03 4.11
CA SER A 19 -16.75 17.95 4.68
C SER A 19 -15.81 17.76 3.50
N LYS A 20 -15.06 18.80 3.15
CA LYS A 20 -13.88 18.67 2.30
C LYS A 20 -12.85 17.83 3.09
N ASN A 21 -13.06 16.53 3.17
CA ASN A 21 -12.06 15.59 3.64
C ASN A 21 -11.02 15.52 2.53
N ILE A 22 -9.95 16.29 2.70
CA ILE A 22 -8.78 16.23 1.83
C ILE A 22 -8.08 14.91 2.17
N SER A 23 -8.33 13.88 1.37
CA SER A 23 -7.58 12.62 1.44
C SER A 23 -6.23 12.85 0.77
N PHE A 24 -5.15 12.79 1.55
CA PHE A 24 -3.79 12.67 1.01
C PHE A 24 -3.57 11.21 0.62
N SER A 25 -4.12 10.84 -0.54
CA SER A 25 -3.86 9.55 -1.15
C SER A 25 -3.01 9.74 -2.39
N ALA A 26 -2.02 8.89 -2.59
CA ALA A 26 -1.23 8.86 -3.80
C ALA A 26 -1.84 7.85 -4.78
N SER A 27 -1.97 8.27 -6.04
CA SER A 27 -2.34 7.38 -7.14
C SER A 27 -1.10 6.66 -7.65
N LEU A 28 -1.25 5.40 -8.01
CA LEU A 28 -0.20 4.63 -8.67
C LEU A 28 0.08 5.16 -10.08
N PRO A 29 1.32 5.03 -10.57
CA PRO A 29 1.63 5.26 -11.98
C PRO A 29 0.73 4.45 -12.92
N SER A 30 0.44 5.00 -14.09
CA SER A 30 -0.46 4.36 -15.08
C SER A 30 0.09 3.05 -15.67
N ASP A 31 1.38 2.80 -15.49
CA ASP A 31 2.05 1.58 -15.96
C ASP A 31 2.01 0.44 -14.92
N VAL A 32 1.48 0.69 -13.72
CA VAL A 32 1.27 -0.36 -12.72
C VAL A 32 0.28 -1.40 -13.22
N ARG A 33 0.61 -2.68 -13.03
CA ARG A 33 -0.10 -3.81 -13.65
C ARG A 33 -0.83 -4.68 -12.63
N GLY A 34 -1.71 -5.52 -13.17
CA GLY A 34 -2.28 -6.65 -12.45
C GLY A 34 -3.14 -6.24 -11.25
N ILE A 35 -2.94 -6.94 -10.14
CA ILE A 35 -3.79 -6.85 -8.94
C ILE A 35 -3.71 -5.50 -8.22
N PHE A 36 -2.73 -4.65 -8.55
CA PHE A 36 -2.54 -3.34 -7.91
C PHE A 36 -3.14 -2.16 -8.70
N ALA A 37 -3.57 -2.34 -9.95
CA ALA A 37 -3.95 -1.24 -10.84
C ALA A 37 -5.07 -0.31 -10.29
N ASP A 38 -5.97 -0.85 -9.47
CA ASP A 38 -7.06 -0.10 -8.83
C ASP A 38 -6.77 0.23 -7.34
N SER A 39 -5.55 -0.02 -6.87
CA SER A 39 -5.17 0.24 -5.46
C SER A 39 -4.90 1.73 -5.22
N ILE A 40 -5.22 2.18 -4.01
CA ILE A 40 -4.99 3.55 -3.55
C ILE A 40 -4.02 3.50 -2.39
N CYS A 41 -2.95 4.30 -2.44
CA CYS A 41 -2.01 4.41 -1.33
C CYS A 41 -2.44 5.53 -0.39
N ALA A 42 -2.66 5.21 0.88
CA ALA A 42 -2.87 6.18 1.92
C ALA A 42 -1.52 6.72 2.43
N VAL A 43 -1.40 8.04 2.60
CA VAL A 43 -0.21 8.65 3.21
C VAL A 43 -0.29 8.48 4.72
N LYS A 44 0.78 7.93 5.32
CA LYS A 44 0.90 7.73 6.77
C LYS A 44 2.13 8.47 7.29
N TYR A 45 1.96 9.18 8.41
CA TYR A 45 3.09 9.63 9.23
C TYR A 45 3.48 8.49 10.17
N SER A 46 4.77 8.12 10.20
CA SER A 46 5.25 6.99 10.97
C SER A 46 6.34 7.41 11.96
N VAL A 47 6.26 6.85 13.17
CA VAL A 47 7.30 6.96 14.21
C VAL A 47 8.34 5.84 14.07
N ASP A 48 7.92 4.68 13.53
CA ASP A 48 8.78 3.54 13.23
C ASP A 48 8.49 3.05 11.78
N PRO A 49 9.11 3.69 10.78
CA PRO A 49 8.82 3.40 9.38
C PRO A 49 9.14 1.95 9.00
N LEU A 50 10.17 1.35 9.59
CA LEU A 50 10.56 -0.02 9.28
C LEU A 50 9.48 -1.02 9.71
N ALA A 51 8.97 -0.89 10.95
CA ALA A 51 7.89 -1.74 11.42
C ALA A 51 6.60 -1.55 10.62
N ASP A 52 6.27 -0.30 10.28
CA ASP A 52 5.10 0.03 9.46
C ASP A 52 5.20 -0.52 8.04
N PHE A 53 6.37 -0.42 7.39
CA PHE A 53 6.58 -1.02 6.08
C PHE A 53 6.43 -2.54 6.13
N ARG A 54 7.05 -3.21 7.11
CA ARG A 54 6.91 -4.67 7.28
C ARG A 54 5.46 -5.10 7.43
N ALA A 55 4.69 -4.40 8.28
CA ALA A 55 3.28 -4.69 8.47
C ALA A 55 2.49 -4.51 7.17
N SER A 56 2.69 -3.39 6.46
CA SER A 56 1.99 -3.11 5.20
C SER A 56 2.34 -4.11 4.09
N ILE A 57 3.60 -4.54 3.98
CA ILE A 57 4.02 -5.54 2.99
C ILE A 57 3.34 -6.89 3.26
N VAL A 58 3.30 -7.33 4.52
CA VAL A 58 2.61 -8.57 4.92
C VAL A 58 1.11 -8.49 4.63
N GLU A 59 0.50 -7.34 4.86
CA GLU A 59 -0.92 -7.11 4.53
C GLU A 59 -1.14 -7.18 3.02
N MET A 60 -0.32 -6.52 2.20
CA MET A 60 -0.42 -6.59 0.74
C MET A 60 -0.26 -8.02 0.21
N ILE A 61 0.67 -8.79 0.78
CA ILE A 61 0.86 -10.19 0.40
C ILE A 61 -0.40 -11.02 0.70
N LYS A 62 -1.02 -10.83 1.87
CA LYS A 62 -2.18 -11.61 2.31
C LYS A 62 -3.49 -11.17 1.68
N GLU A 63 -3.78 -9.88 1.71
CA GLU A 63 -5.09 -9.32 1.40
C GLU A 63 -5.27 -8.98 -0.08
N VAL A 64 -4.21 -8.48 -0.74
CA VAL A 64 -4.23 -8.25 -2.20
C VAL A 64 -3.87 -9.53 -2.96
N GLY A 65 -3.17 -10.45 -2.30
CA GLY A 65 -2.96 -11.81 -2.79
C GLY A 65 -1.77 -11.92 -3.71
N VAL A 66 -0.60 -11.46 -3.25
CA VAL A 66 0.70 -11.65 -3.92
C VAL A 66 1.13 -13.10 -3.75
N ARG A 67 1.24 -13.82 -4.86
CA ARG A 67 1.50 -15.27 -4.90
C ARG A 67 2.72 -15.64 -5.72
N ASP A 68 3.19 -14.77 -6.61
CA ASP A 68 4.35 -15.04 -7.46
C ASP A 68 5.36 -13.90 -7.50
N TRP A 69 6.50 -14.16 -8.16
CA TRP A 69 7.60 -13.21 -8.26
C TRP A 69 7.22 -11.93 -9.02
N LYS A 70 6.34 -12.02 -10.02
CA LYS A 70 5.96 -10.87 -10.84
C LYS A 70 5.07 -9.92 -10.03
N GLU A 71 4.14 -10.46 -9.27
CA GLU A 71 3.32 -9.68 -8.34
C GLU A 71 4.19 -9.07 -7.22
N MET A 72 5.22 -9.79 -6.77
CA MET A 72 6.17 -9.26 -5.77
C MET A 72 7.01 -8.10 -6.32
N GLU A 73 7.54 -8.22 -7.54
CA GLU A 73 8.31 -7.17 -8.21
C GLU A 73 7.46 -5.91 -8.41
N GLU A 74 6.21 -6.07 -8.83
CA GLU A 74 5.26 -4.99 -9.01
C GLU A 74 4.92 -4.31 -7.65
N LEU A 75 4.80 -5.09 -6.58
CA LEU A 75 4.61 -4.55 -5.23
C LEU A 75 5.79 -3.67 -4.81
N VAL A 76 7.02 -4.14 -5.01
CA VAL A 76 8.24 -3.37 -4.69
C VAL A 76 8.29 -2.08 -5.51
N TYR A 77 7.98 -2.16 -6.82
CA TYR A 77 7.89 -0.99 -7.69
C TYR A 77 6.92 0.07 -7.14
N CYS A 78 5.73 -0.35 -6.70
CA CYS A 78 4.74 0.54 -6.10
C CYS A 78 5.29 1.27 -4.86
N TYR A 79 5.98 0.58 -3.95
CA TYR A 79 6.56 1.24 -2.77
C TYR A 79 7.65 2.25 -3.13
N VAL A 80 8.52 1.90 -4.09
CA VAL A 80 9.61 2.77 -4.53
C VAL A 80 9.08 4.04 -5.19
N VAL A 81 8.12 3.92 -6.10
CA VAL A 81 7.61 5.06 -6.87
C VAL A 81 6.72 6.00 -6.05
N LEU A 82 6.02 5.47 -5.03
CA LEU A 82 5.13 6.24 -4.18
C LEU A 82 5.84 6.98 -3.04
N ASN A 83 7.12 6.69 -2.80
CA ASN A 83 7.85 7.25 -1.67
C ASN A 83 9.15 7.97 -2.11
N SER A 84 9.60 8.93 -1.28
CA SER A 84 10.88 9.62 -1.48
C SER A 84 12.05 8.63 -1.49
N SER A 85 13.07 8.93 -2.29
CA SER A 85 14.32 8.16 -2.34
C SER A 85 15.01 8.04 -0.99
N ASP A 86 14.81 9.02 -0.10
CA ASP A 86 15.43 9.04 1.23
C ASP A 86 15.04 7.83 2.09
N ILE A 87 13.89 7.21 1.83
CA ILE A 87 13.40 6.07 2.60
C ILE A 87 13.49 4.74 1.85
N HIS A 88 13.98 4.72 0.61
CA HIS A 88 14.06 3.49 -0.20
C HIS A 88 14.91 2.40 0.47
N GLY A 89 15.96 2.78 1.20
CA GLY A 89 16.74 1.83 2.01
C GLY A 89 15.89 1.08 3.03
N LEU A 90 15.02 1.79 3.76
CA LEU A 90 14.12 1.19 4.75
C LEU A 90 13.06 0.28 4.11
N ILE A 91 12.58 0.61 2.91
CA ILE A 91 11.71 -0.28 2.12
C ILE A 91 12.44 -1.58 1.82
N GLY A 92 13.68 -1.50 1.32
CA GLY A 92 14.52 -2.66 1.04
C GLY A 92 14.75 -3.53 2.29
N ASP A 93 15.11 -2.91 3.41
CA ASP A 93 15.31 -3.59 4.69
C ASP A 93 14.02 -4.28 5.16
N ALA A 94 12.86 -3.65 5.00
CA ALA A 94 11.57 -4.25 5.33
C ALA A 94 11.32 -5.52 4.52
N PHE A 95 11.50 -5.48 3.19
CA PHE A 95 11.35 -6.66 2.33
C PHE A 95 12.34 -7.77 2.73
N MET A 96 13.62 -7.43 2.91
CA MET A 96 14.66 -8.41 3.27
C MET A 96 14.41 -9.05 4.64
N SER A 97 13.89 -8.28 5.61
CA SER A 97 13.57 -8.79 6.95
C SER A 97 12.45 -9.85 6.95
N LEU A 98 11.60 -9.85 5.92
CA LEU A 98 10.55 -10.87 5.76
C LEU A 98 11.09 -12.13 5.10
N CYS A 99 12.12 -12.00 4.26
CA CYS A 99 12.81 -13.13 3.63
C CYS A 99 13.73 -13.88 4.59
N SER A 100 14.34 -13.20 5.57
CA SER A 100 15.26 -13.80 6.55
C SER A 100 14.58 -14.49 7.74
N GLY A 101 13.24 -14.51 7.78
CA GLY A 101 12.45 -15.21 8.79
C GLY A 101 12.13 -16.67 8.47
N PHE A 102 12.75 -17.24 7.42
CA PHE A 102 12.61 -18.63 6.98
C PHE A 102 13.94 -19.35 6.96
#